data_AF-A0A358EGG8-F1
#
_entry.id   AF-A0A358EGG8-F1
#
_cell.length_a   1.000
_cell.length_b   1.000
_cell.length_c   1.000
_cell.angle_alpha   90.00
_cell.angle_beta   90.00
_cell.angle_gamma   90.00
#
_symmetry.space_group_name_H-M   'P 1'
#
loop_
_entity.id
_entity.type
_entity.pdbx_description
1 polymer ?
#
loop_
_entity_poly.entity_id
_entity_poly.type
_entity_poly.pdbx_seq_one_letter_code
_entity_poly.pdbx_strand_id
1 'polypeptide(L)'
;PEPRSDGADDTTQEHRFDEAFGYFGAARDYASYTDVELAGSLSDYAKDSNSDGTLTFTTEYNFGISRNAAKRDKGGTGVDFSADIFNAFLAGRTAIVNGDMTALATHRKAASEGFEKVLAATVVHYINDSMDDMATLTAAEIAGKNNYDLNKHWGEMKGFTFALQFGYRGDATGGPMAIISEASVIALHALMGNAPVYAAVGSTEADAYLADLQAAKDILKAAYGFSDTNMADW
;
A
#
# COMPACT_ATOMS: atom_id res chain seq x y z
N PRO A 1 -0.93 -28.63 14.50
CA PRO A 1 -0.08 -28.42 15.69
C PRO A 1 -0.97 -28.14 16.91
N GLU A 2 -0.86 -28.95 17.95
CA GLU A 2 -1.53 -28.73 19.25
C GLU A 2 -1.17 -27.34 19.81
N PRO A 3 -2.10 -26.65 20.49
CA PRO A 3 -1.84 -25.34 21.07
C PRO A 3 -0.84 -25.47 22.23
N ARG A 4 0.32 -24.84 22.08
CA ARG A 4 1.34 -24.80 23.15
C ARG A 4 0.83 -23.92 24.29
N SER A 5 1.12 -24.34 25.52
CA SER A 5 0.57 -23.83 26.78
C SER A 5 0.71 -22.31 26.98
N ASP A 6 -0.32 -21.72 27.58
CA ASP A 6 -0.35 -20.33 28.06
C ASP A 6 0.79 -20.02 29.04
N GLY A 7 1.59 -19.00 28.70
CA GLY A 7 2.44 -18.26 29.63
C GLY A 7 3.95 -18.36 29.43
N ALA A 8 4.49 -17.68 28.41
CA ALA A 8 5.85 -17.14 28.35
C ALA A 8 5.91 -16.10 27.22
N ASP A 9 6.80 -15.11 27.29
CA ASP A 9 6.90 -13.96 26.36
C ASP A 9 6.85 -14.33 24.86
N ASP A 10 7.22 -15.56 24.52
CA ASP A 10 7.10 -16.15 23.19
C ASP A 10 5.66 -16.08 22.64
N THR A 11 4.61 -16.47 23.40
CA THR A 11 3.21 -16.38 22.87
C THR A 11 2.77 -14.94 22.63
N THR A 12 3.30 -13.99 23.40
CA THR A 12 3.00 -12.56 23.20
C THR A 12 3.67 -12.06 21.93
N GLN A 13 4.95 -12.40 21.71
CA GLN A 13 5.66 -12.00 20.49
C GLN A 13 5.03 -12.64 19.24
N GLU A 14 4.72 -13.93 19.31
CA GLU A 14 3.97 -14.67 18.29
C GLU A 14 2.64 -13.97 17.97
N HIS A 15 1.83 -13.69 18.99
CA HIS A 15 0.55 -13.02 18.83
C HIS A 15 0.68 -11.63 18.20
N ARG A 16 1.65 -10.81 18.62
CA ARG A 16 1.88 -9.47 18.03
C ARG A 16 2.32 -9.55 16.58
N PHE A 17 3.11 -10.56 16.24
CA PHE A 17 3.56 -10.76 14.86
C PHE A 17 2.41 -11.26 13.97
N ASP A 18 1.59 -12.18 14.48
CA ASP A 18 0.39 -12.68 13.80
C ASP A 18 -0.69 -11.59 13.66
N GLU A 19 -0.81 -10.69 14.64
CA GLU A 19 -1.67 -9.48 14.57
C GLU A 19 -1.19 -8.53 13.46
N ALA A 20 0.12 -8.28 13.34
CA ALA A 20 0.70 -7.50 12.25
C ALA A 20 0.46 -8.13 10.87
N PHE A 21 0.57 -9.46 10.76
CA PHE A 21 0.20 -10.18 9.54
C PHE A 21 -1.30 -10.03 9.22
N GLY A 22 -2.16 -10.06 10.24
CA GLY A 22 -3.59 -9.78 10.10
C GLY A 22 -3.87 -8.39 9.50
N TYR A 23 -3.09 -7.37 9.87
CA TYR A 23 -3.20 -6.03 9.27
C TYR A 23 -2.71 -5.96 7.82
N PHE A 24 -1.84 -6.87 7.38
CA PHE A 24 -1.54 -7.02 5.94
C PHE A 24 -2.79 -7.45 5.19
N GLY A 25 -3.62 -8.26 5.85
CA GLY A 25 -4.86 -8.75 5.30
C GLY A 25 -4.65 -9.81 4.23
N ALA A 26 -3.58 -10.58 4.32
CA ALA A 26 -3.36 -11.74 3.45
C ALA A 26 -4.08 -12.97 4.01
N ALA A 27 -4.62 -13.80 3.12
CA ALA A 27 -5.10 -15.13 3.43
C ALA A 27 -3.94 -16.01 3.94
N ARG A 28 -4.24 -17.10 4.64
CA ARG A 28 -3.18 -17.97 5.18
C ARG A 28 -2.43 -18.69 4.05
N ASP A 29 -3.13 -18.98 2.98
CA ASP A 29 -2.64 -19.61 1.77
C ASP A 29 -2.27 -18.58 0.68
N TYR A 30 -1.92 -17.35 1.05
CA TYR A 30 -1.59 -16.25 0.13
C TYR A 30 -0.60 -16.62 -0.99
N ALA A 31 0.41 -17.43 -0.66
CA ALA A 31 1.40 -17.91 -1.64
C ALA A 31 0.83 -18.84 -2.73
N SER A 32 -0.43 -19.28 -2.61
CA SER A 32 -1.13 -20.06 -3.62
C SER A 32 -1.83 -19.19 -4.69
N TYR A 33 -1.81 -17.87 -4.52
CA TYR A 33 -2.39 -16.93 -5.46
C TYR A 33 -1.30 -16.30 -6.31
N THR A 34 -1.62 -16.11 -7.59
CA THR A 34 -0.86 -15.24 -8.48
C THR A 34 -1.22 -13.78 -8.24
N ASP A 35 -0.35 -12.85 -8.63
CA ASP A 35 -0.68 -11.42 -8.55
C ASP A 35 -1.92 -11.05 -9.37
N VAL A 36 -2.14 -11.76 -10.49
CA VAL A 36 -3.32 -11.57 -11.33
C VAL A 36 -4.60 -11.94 -10.58
N GLU A 37 -4.59 -13.05 -9.84
CA GLU A 37 -5.74 -13.48 -9.03
C GLU A 37 -5.97 -12.50 -7.86
N LEU A 38 -4.91 -12.13 -7.13
CA LEU A 38 -4.99 -11.18 -6.02
C LEU A 38 -5.48 -9.80 -6.46
N ALA A 39 -5.06 -9.34 -7.64
CA ALA A 39 -5.51 -8.09 -8.24
C ALA A 39 -6.94 -8.16 -8.83
N GLY A 40 -7.50 -9.37 -8.98
CA GLY A 40 -8.75 -9.64 -9.68
C GLY A 40 -10.02 -9.31 -8.88
N SER A 41 -11.08 -10.06 -9.17
CA SER A 41 -12.40 -9.98 -8.55
C SER A 41 -12.55 -10.92 -7.36
N LEU A 42 -13.68 -10.85 -6.65
CA LEU A 42 -13.90 -11.63 -5.42
C LEU A 42 -13.64 -13.14 -5.59
N SER A 43 -14.02 -13.71 -6.73
CA SER A 43 -13.78 -15.13 -7.02
C SER A 43 -12.31 -15.48 -7.28
N ASP A 44 -11.47 -14.47 -7.51
CA ASP A 44 -10.05 -14.66 -7.84
C ASP A 44 -9.19 -14.50 -6.58
N TYR A 45 -9.45 -13.47 -5.77
CA TYR A 45 -8.66 -13.16 -4.57
C TYR A 45 -9.18 -13.82 -3.28
N ALA A 46 -10.25 -14.63 -3.35
CA ALA A 46 -10.70 -15.47 -2.25
C ALA A 46 -11.00 -16.88 -2.75
N LYS A 47 -10.42 -17.89 -2.11
CA LYS A 47 -10.55 -19.30 -2.48
C LYS A 47 -11.07 -20.08 -1.28
N ASP A 48 -12.15 -20.83 -1.47
CA ASP A 48 -12.59 -21.88 -0.52
C ASP A 48 -11.61 -23.06 -0.62
N SER A 49 -10.46 -22.89 0.01
CA SER A 49 -9.32 -23.79 -0.10
C SER A 49 -9.54 -25.09 0.67
N ASN A 50 -10.46 -25.11 1.64
CA ASN A 50 -10.86 -26.32 2.35
C ASN A 50 -12.05 -27.06 1.69
N SER A 51 -12.72 -26.43 0.72
CA SER A 51 -13.86 -26.95 -0.03
C SER A 51 -15.09 -27.26 0.84
N ASP A 52 -15.35 -26.47 1.89
CA ASP A 52 -16.50 -26.61 2.77
C ASP A 52 -17.77 -25.86 2.30
N GLY A 53 -17.65 -25.12 1.20
CA GLY A 53 -18.73 -24.35 0.59
C GLY A 53 -18.89 -22.95 1.17
N THR A 54 -18.01 -22.51 2.07
CA THR A 54 -18.01 -21.17 2.68
C THR A 54 -16.63 -20.54 2.65
N LEU A 55 -16.57 -19.20 2.71
CA LEU A 55 -15.30 -18.48 2.79
C LEU A 55 -15.02 -18.09 4.24
N THR A 56 -13.88 -18.52 4.77
CA THR A 56 -13.38 -18.10 6.07
C THR A 56 -12.48 -16.88 5.93
N PHE A 57 -12.95 -15.72 6.37
CA PHE A 57 -12.22 -14.45 6.21
C PHE A 57 -10.83 -14.41 6.84
N THR A 58 -10.56 -15.22 7.86
CA THR A 58 -9.24 -15.25 8.52
C THR A 58 -8.23 -16.16 7.82
N THR A 59 -8.65 -16.99 6.87
CA THR A 59 -7.78 -17.98 6.22
C THR A 59 -7.80 -17.98 4.71
N GLU A 60 -8.88 -17.50 4.09
CA GLU A 60 -9.22 -17.72 2.68
C GLU A 60 -9.54 -16.42 1.92
N TYR A 61 -9.48 -15.28 2.60
CA TYR A 61 -9.85 -13.98 2.04
C TYR A 61 -8.70 -12.99 2.10
N ASN A 62 -8.44 -12.33 0.96
CA ASN A 62 -7.45 -11.27 0.85
C ASN A 62 -8.09 -9.88 0.90
N PHE A 63 -7.72 -9.09 1.90
CA PHE A 63 -8.17 -7.72 2.14
C PHE A 63 -7.32 -6.68 1.38
N GLY A 64 -7.66 -5.40 1.56
CA GLY A 64 -7.20 -4.31 0.69
C GLY A 64 -5.68 -4.21 0.50
N ILE A 65 -4.88 -4.16 1.58
CA ILE A 65 -3.42 -3.92 1.47
C ILE A 65 -2.71 -5.06 0.74
N SER A 66 -2.96 -6.32 1.13
CA SER A 66 -2.39 -7.49 0.45
C SER A 66 -2.78 -7.55 -1.03
N ARG A 67 -3.99 -7.14 -1.38
CA ARG A 67 -4.40 -7.02 -2.79
C ARG A 67 -3.73 -5.85 -3.50
N ASN A 68 -3.55 -4.71 -2.82
CA ASN A 68 -2.87 -3.57 -3.41
C ASN A 68 -1.41 -3.91 -3.72
N ALA A 69 -0.73 -4.70 -2.88
CA ALA A 69 0.61 -5.23 -3.19
C ALA A 69 0.61 -5.90 -4.57
N ALA A 70 -0.23 -6.91 -4.76
CA ALA A 70 -0.36 -7.62 -6.03
C ALA A 70 -0.81 -6.73 -7.21
N LYS A 71 -1.66 -5.72 -6.98
CA LYS A 71 -2.02 -4.76 -8.03
C LYS A 71 -0.80 -3.93 -8.47
N ARG A 72 0.05 -3.54 -7.53
CA ARG A 72 1.29 -2.80 -7.82
C ARG A 72 2.35 -3.69 -8.46
N ASP A 73 2.37 -4.98 -8.12
CA ASP A 73 3.24 -5.96 -8.78
C ASP A 73 2.80 -6.20 -10.22
N LYS A 74 1.50 -6.44 -10.44
CA LYS A 74 0.91 -6.60 -11.77
C LYS A 74 1.09 -5.36 -12.66
N GLY A 75 0.97 -4.16 -12.08
CA GLY A 75 1.14 -2.89 -12.79
C GLY A 75 2.59 -2.39 -12.82
N GLY A 76 3.54 -3.13 -12.26
CA GLY A 76 4.94 -2.73 -12.14
C GLY A 76 5.88 -3.70 -12.85
N THR A 77 7.13 -3.28 -12.97
CA THR A 77 8.23 -4.10 -13.48
C THR A 77 9.33 -4.20 -12.43
N GLY A 78 9.83 -5.42 -12.20
CA GLY A 78 10.94 -5.67 -11.29
C GLY A 78 10.63 -5.46 -9.81
N VAL A 79 9.35 -5.51 -9.43
CA VAL A 79 8.86 -5.48 -8.05
C VAL A 79 8.01 -6.73 -7.80
N ASP A 80 7.97 -7.18 -6.54
CA ASP A 80 7.18 -8.34 -6.08
C ASP A 80 6.81 -8.14 -4.59
N PHE A 81 6.07 -7.07 -4.31
CA PHE A 81 5.66 -6.69 -2.97
C PHE A 81 4.79 -7.75 -2.29
N SER A 82 3.92 -8.43 -3.04
CA SER A 82 3.06 -9.49 -2.53
C SER A 82 3.91 -10.60 -1.93
N ALA A 83 4.87 -11.14 -2.69
CA ALA A 83 5.75 -12.20 -2.20
C ALA A 83 6.75 -11.68 -1.17
N ASP A 84 7.37 -10.52 -1.38
CA ASP A 84 8.37 -9.97 -0.46
C ASP A 84 7.82 -9.78 0.95
N ILE A 85 6.63 -9.18 1.06
CA ILE A 85 5.98 -8.95 2.36
C ILE A 85 5.57 -10.29 2.99
N PHE A 86 4.91 -11.17 2.23
CA PHE A 86 4.47 -12.46 2.76
C PHE A 86 5.65 -13.32 3.24
N ASN A 87 6.73 -13.38 2.45
CA ASN A 87 7.95 -14.12 2.80
C ASN A 87 8.64 -13.51 4.03
N ALA A 88 8.62 -12.18 4.19
CA ALA A 88 9.12 -11.54 5.40
C ALA A 88 8.30 -11.96 6.64
N PHE A 89 6.97 -12.06 6.55
CA PHE A 89 6.18 -12.59 7.66
C PHE A 89 6.46 -14.07 7.94
N LEU A 90 6.52 -14.91 6.90
CA LEU A 90 6.80 -16.33 7.07
C LEU A 90 8.18 -16.57 7.72
N ALA A 91 9.21 -15.88 7.24
CA ALA A 91 10.56 -15.96 7.78
C ALA A 91 10.65 -15.37 9.19
N GLY A 92 9.92 -14.28 9.47
CA GLY A 92 9.82 -13.71 10.81
C GLY A 92 9.15 -14.64 11.82
N ARG A 93 8.05 -15.32 11.46
CA ARG A 93 7.47 -16.35 12.35
C ARG A 93 8.40 -17.52 12.59
N THR A 94 9.12 -17.96 11.55
CA THR A 94 10.16 -18.99 11.69
C THR A 94 11.26 -18.55 12.65
N ALA A 95 11.71 -17.30 12.57
CA ALA A 95 12.71 -16.75 13.46
C ALA A 95 12.23 -16.71 14.92
N ILE A 96 10.98 -16.34 15.18
CA ILE A 96 10.37 -16.37 16.53
C ILE A 96 10.42 -17.79 17.10
N VAL A 97 9.96 -18.78 16.33
CA VAL A 97 9.96 -20.20 16.76
C VAL A 97 11.38 -20.71 17.06
N ASN A 98 12.38 -20.22 16.32
CA ASN A 98 13.78 -20.59 16.50
C ASN A 98 14.51 -19.76 17.58
N GLY A 99 13.87 -18.74 18.16
CA GLY A 99 14.50 -17.81 19.09
C GLY A 99 15.58 -16.90 18.46
N ASP A 100 15.59 -16.72 17.14
CA ASP A 100 16.57 -15.89 16.44
C ASP A 100 16.09 -14.44 16.33
N MET A 101 16.41 -13.66 17.37
CA MET A 101 16.02 -12.25 17.47
C MET A 101 16.68 -11.35 16.42
N THR A 102 17.84 -11.75 15.86
CA THR A 102 18.53 -10.97 14.83
C THR A 102 17.84 -11.15 13.48
N ALA A 103 17.50 -12.39 13.13
CA ALA A 103 16.70 -12.68 11.94
C ALA A 103 15.31 -12.03 12.04
N LEU A 104 14.65 -12.13 13.20
CA LEU A 104 13.35 -11.49 13.42
C LEU A 104 13.40 -9.98 13.20
N ALA A 105 14.42 -9.29 13.70
CA ALA A 105 14.56 -7.84 13.49
C ALA A 105 14.66 -7.48 12.00
N THR A 106 15.39 -8.29 11.22
CA THR A 106 15.54 -8.13 9.77
C THR A 106 14.21 -8.31 9.05
N HIS A 107 13.50 -9.40 9.32
CA HIS A 107 12.24 -9.71 8.65
C HIS A 107 11.10 -8.78 9.05
N ARG A 108 11.02 -8.35 10.31
CA ARG A 108 10.07 -7.33 10.75
C ARG A 108 10.29 -6.00 10.03
N LYS A 109 11.56 -5.60 9.82
CA LYS A 109 11.89 -4.39 9.05
C LYS A 109 11.47 -4.53 7.60
N ALA A 110 11.80 -5.64 6.95
CA ALA A 110 11.40 -5.91 5.57
C ALA A 110 9.87 -5.88 5.38
N ALA A 111 9.09 -6.50 6.27
CA ALA A 111 7.63 -6.46 6.22
C ALA A 111 7.08 -5.03 6.36
N SER A 112 7.61 -4.25 7.31
CA SER A 112 7.21 -2.84 7.54
C SER A 112 7.53 -1.95 6.34
N GLU A 113 8.73 -2.07 5.78
CA GLU A 113 9.16 -1.31 4.62
C GLU A 113 8.39 -1.70 3.35
N GLY A 114 8.04 -2.99 3.21
CA GLY A 114 7.20 -3.47 2.13
C GLY A 114 5.78 -2.87 2.20
N PHE A 115 5.17 -2.83 3.39
CA PHE A 115 3.88 -2.15 3.58
C PHE A 115 3.93 -0.69 3.13
N GLU A 116 4.94 0.04 3.59
CA GLU A 116 5.07 1.45 3.27
C GLU A 116 5.28 1.67 1.76
N LYS A 117 6.06 0.82 1.10
CA LYS A 117 6.24 0.83 -0.35
C LYS A 117 4.93 0.53 -1.11
N VAL A 118 4.12 -0.41 -0.64
CA VAL A 118 2.79 -0.69 -1.24
C VAL A 118 1.88 0.52 -1.11
N LEU A 119 1.82 1.14 0.07
CA LEU A 119 1.06 2.38 0.28
C LEU A 119 1.54 3.47 -0.67
N ALA A 120 2.85 3.71 -0.73
CA ALA A 120 3.45 4.73 -1.58
C ALA A 120 3.23 4.49 -3.08
N ALA A 121 3.43 3.27 -3.57
CA ALA A 121 3.14 2.90 -4.95
C ALA A 121 1.65 3.05 -5.28
N THR A 122 0.77 2.80 -4.30
CA THR A 122 -0.67 3.06 -4.43
C THR A 122 -0.98 4.56 -4.46
N VAL A 123 -0.25 5.41 -3.72
CA VAL A 123 -0.35 6.86 -3.88
C VAL A 123 0.05 7.29 -5.29
N VAL A 124 1.15 6.76 -5.84
CA VAL A 124 1.59 7.06 -7.22
C VAL A 124 0.51 6.72 -8.24
N HIS A 125 -0.08 5.52 -8.12
CA HIS A 125 -1.23 5.10 -8.94
C HIS A 125 -2.34 6.14 -8.95
N TYR A 126 -2.78 6.57 -7.78
CA TYR A 126 -3.88 7.53 -7.70
C TYR A 126 -3.49 8.96 -8.06
N ILE A 127 -2.21 9.32 -8.00
CA ILE A 127 -1.73 10.56 -8.63
C ILE A 127 -1.91 10.45 -10.15
N ASN A 128 -1.46 9.36 -10.76
CA ASN A 128 -1.56 9.15 -12.21
C ASN A 128 -3.03 9.16 -12.67
N ASP A 129 -3.89 8.37 -12.02
CA ASP A 129 -5.33 8.34 -12.32
C ASP A 129 -5.97 9.72 -12.14
N SER A 130 -5.63 10.47 -11.09
CA SER A 130 -6.17 11.82 -10.89
C SER A 130 -5.74 12.79 -12.00
N MET A 131 -4.49 12.69 -12.48
CA MET A 131 -3.99 13.49 -13.60
C MET A 131 -4.72 13.14 -14.90
N ASP A 132 -4.97 11.84 -15.14
CA ASP A 132 -5.72 11.36 -16.31
C ASP A 132 -7.19 11.79 -16.28
N ASP A 133 -7.83 11.71 -15.12
CA ASP A 133 -9.22 12.19 -14.93
C ASP A 133 -9.31 13.69 -15.21
N MET A 134 -8.37 14.49 -14.68
CA MET A 134 -8.30 15.93 -14.95
C MET A 134 -8.14 16.25 -16.44
N ALA A 135 -7.41 15.42 -17.20
CA ALA A 135 -7.20 15.62 -18.63
C ALA A 135 -8.46 15.40 -19.48
N THR A 136 -9.50 14.79 -18.92
CA THR A 136 -10.74 14.42 -19.64
C THR A 136 -11.98 15.16 -19.15
N LEU A 137 -11.84 16.06 -18.17
CA LEU A 137 -12.96 16.84 -17.63
C LEU A 137 -13.72 17.64 -18.70
N THR A 138 -15.04 17.53 -18.67
CA THR A 138 -15.94 18.34 -19.51
C THR A 138 -16.21 19.70 -18.87
N ALA A 139 -16.66 20.66 -19.69
CA ALA A 139 -17.06 21.99 -19.20
C ALA A 139 -18.19 21.92 -18.14
N ALA A 140 -19.09 20.94 -18.24
CA ALA A 140 -20.18 20.75 -17.29
C ALA A 140 -19.66 20.25 -15.94
N GLU A 141 -18.72 19.30 -15.93
CA GLU A 141 -18.10 18.77 -14.71
C GLU A 141 -17.21 19.81 -14.03
N ILE A 142 -16.51 20.65 -14.81
CA ILE A 142 -15.75 21.78 -14.29
C ILE A 142 -16.68 22.79 -13.60
N ALA A 143 -17.75 23.21 -14.28
CA ALA A 143 -18.72 24.15 -13.71
C ALA A 143 -19.45 23.57 -12.49
N GLY A 144 -19.76 22.28 -12.51
CA GLY A 144 -20.44 21.56 -11.43
C GLY A 144 -19.52 21.08 -10.30
N LYS A 145 -18.20 21.12 -10.49
CA LYS A 145 -17.19 20.53 -9.60
C LYS A 145 -17.50 19.08 -9.21
N ASN A 146 -17.89 18.28 -10.20
CA ASN A 146 -18.32 16.92 -9.96
C ASN A 146 -17.98 15.99 -11.13
N ASN A 147 -17.05 15.09 -10.89
CA ASN A 147 -16.71 13.93 -11.70
C ASN A 147 -16.45 12.76 -10.74
N TYR A 148 -17.05 11.60 -11.01
CA TYR A 148 -17.01 10.46 -10.08
C TYR A 148 -15.58 9.92 -9.91
N ASP A 149 -14.87 9.72 -11.00
CA ASP A 149 -13.53 9.12 -11.00
C ASP A 149 -12.52 10.06 -10.35
N LEU A 150 -12.49 11.34 -10.73
CA LEU A 150 -11.61 12.33 -10.10
C LEU A 150 -11.84 12.43 -8.60
N ASN A 151 -13.11 12.46 -8.15
CA ASN A 151 -13.43 12.51 -6.72
C ASN A 151 -12.95 11.26 -5.99
N LYS A 152 -13.12 10.08 -6.61
CA LYS A 152 -12.70 8.80 -6.07
C LYS A 152 -11.16 8.72 -6.00
N HIS A 153 -10.48 8.90 -7.13
CA HIS A 153 -9.02 8.73 -7.22
C HIS A 153 -8.29 9.78 -6.40
N TRP A 154 -8.73 11.04 -6.38
CA TRP A 154 -8.16 12.05 -5.48
C TRP A 154 -8.36 11.68 -4.01
N GLY A 155 -9.55 11.17 -3.66
CA GLY A 155 -9.86 10.71 -2.30
C GLY A 155 -8.97 9.54 -1.87
N GLU A 156 -8.77 8.57 -2.76
CA GLU A 156 -7.87 7.42 -2.53
C GLU A 156 -6.41 7.89 -2.41
N MET A 157 -5.93 8.77 -3.29
CA MET A 157 -4.60 9.41 -3.20
C MET A 157 -4.37 10.03 -1.81
N LYS A 158 -5.30 10.86 -1.31
CA LYS A 158 -5.18 11.48 0.02
C LYS A 158 -5.25 10.45 1.14
N GLY A 159 -6.14 9.47 1.05
CA GLY A 159 -6.29 8.43 2.07
C GLY A 159 -5.03 7.58 2.23
N PHE A 160 -4.44 7.11 1.13
CA PHE A 160 -3.18 6.36 1.16
C PHE A 160 -2.00 7.21 1.62
N THR A 161 -1.95 8.49 1.24
CA THR A 161 -0.92 9.41 1.72
C THR A 161 -1.02 9.62 3.24
N PHE A 162 -2.24 9.72 3.78
CA PHE A 162 -2.47 9.84 5.22
C PHE A 162 -1.99 8.60 5.99
N ALA A 163 -2.08 7.41 5.38
CA ALA A 163 -1.59 6.18 6.01
C ALA A 163 -0.06 6.17 6.20
N LEU A 164 0.70 6.88 5.34
CA LEU A 164 2.17 6.97 5.45
C LEU A 164 2.63 7.64 6.75
N GLN A 165 1.78 8.44 7.40
CA GLN A 165 2.15 9.12 8.64
C GLN A 165 2.27 8.18 9.86
N PHE A 166 1.80 6.94 9.76
CA PHE A 166 1.80 6.01 10.90
C PHE A 166 3.06 5.15 11.00
N GLY A 167 4.01 5.30 10.07
CA GLY A 167 5.33 4.65 10.13
C GLY A 167 6.25 5.27 11.18
N TYR A 168 6.02 6.53 11.57
CA TYR A 168 6.89 7.25 12.51
C TYR A 168 6.73 6.76 13.94
N ARG A 169 7.77 6.15 14.50
CA ARG A 169 7.91 5.94 15.95
C ARG A 169 8.88 6.95 16.56
N GLY A 170 8.57 8.24 16.42
CA GLY A 170 9.12 9.29 17.29
C GLY A 170 10.31 10.12 16.77
N ASP A 171 10.67 10.05 15.48
CA ASP A 171 11.55 11.06 14.87
C ASP A 171 10.98 11.60 13.56
N ALA A 172 11.21 12.89 13.30
CA ALA A 172 10.71 13.64 12.15
C ALA A 172 11.54 13.40 10.87
N THR A 173 12.63 12.65 10.97
CA THR A 173 13.62 12.46 9.90
C THR A 173 13.38 11.19 9.07
N GLY A 174 12.48 10.32 9.51
CA GLY A 174 12.34 8.95 9.03
C GLY A 174 12.95 8.02 10.06
N GLY A 175 12.08 7.30 10.78
CA GLY A 175 12.49 6.46 11.91
C GLY A 175 13.10 5.11 11.49
N PRO A 176 13.45 4.23 12.46
CA PRO A 176 14.10 2.94 12.16
C PRO A 176 13.28 1.98 11.29
N MET A 177 11.98 2.27 11.09
CA MET A 177 11.04 1.43 10.36
C MET A 177 10.27 2.20 9.27
N ALA A 178 10.47 3.52 9.15
CA ALA A 178 9.81 4.37 8.16
C ALA A 178 10.83 4.80 7.09
N ILE A 179 10.42 4.82 5.82
CA ILE A 179 11.28 5.22 4.71
C ILE A 179 11.11 6.72 4.43
N ILE A 180 9.87 7.18 4.30
CA ILE A 180 9.57 8.59 4.02
C ILE A 180 9.74 9.44 5.28
N SER A 181 10.10 10.72 5.11
CA SER A 181 10.26 11.67 6.22
C SER A 181 8.97 12.43 6.53
N GLU A 182 8.81 12.89 7.78
CA GLU A 182 7.62 13.65 8.19
C GLU A 182 7.45 14.91 7.32
N ALA A 183 8.55 15.61 7.04
CA ALA A 183 8.57 16.77 6.16
C ALA A 183 8.09 16.43 4.74
N SER A 184 8.46 15.26 4.21
CA SER A 184 7.98 14.78 2.91
C SER A 184 6.48 14.50 2.94
N VAL A 185 5.94 13.88 4.00
CA VAL A 185 4.50 13.62 4.13
C VAL A 185 3.71 14.93 4.25
N ILE A 186 4.21 15.91 5.00
CA ILE A 186 3.62 17.26 5.07
C ILE A 186 3.61 17.91 3.68
N ALA A 187 4.74 17.85 2.95
CA ALA A 187 4.85 18.41 1.61
C ALA A 187 3.88 17.73 0.63
N LEU A 188 3.76 16.39 0.66
CA LEU A 188 2.78 15.65 -0.15
C LEU A 188 1.36 16.16 0.10
N HIS A 189 0.96 16.30 1.36
CA HIS A 189 -0.38 16.79 1.68
C HIS A 189 -0.63 18.24 1.25
N ALA A 190 0.40 19.10 1.27
CA ALA A 190 0.31 20.46 0.77
C ALA A 190 0.14 20.50 -0.75
N LEU A 191 0.96 19.75 -1.49
CA LEU A 191 0.92 19.65 -2.96
C LEU A 191 -0.40 19.06 -3.46
N MET A 192 -0.90 18.01 -2.81
CA MET A 192 -2.18 17.37 -3.16
C MET A 192 -3.42 18.21 -2.81
N GLY A 193 -3.27 19.28 -2.03
CA GLY A 193 -4.37 20.13 -1.59
C GLY A 193 -5.39 19.43 -0.70
N ASN A 194 -6.54 20.09 -0.49
CA ASN A 194 -7.64 19.61 0.38
C ASN A 194 -8.94 19.30 -0.39
N ALA A 195 -8.93 19.47 -1.71
CA ALA A 195 -10.00 19.05 -2.62
C ALA A 195 -9.40 18.83 -4.02
N PRO A 196 -10.04 18.02 -4.89
CA PRO A 196 -9.66 17.92 -6.29
C PRO A 196 -9.85 19.25 -7.02
N VAL A 197 -8.98 19.52 -8.00
CA VAL A 197 -9.05 20.71 -8.85
C VAL A 197 -9.87 20.42 -10.10
N TYR A 198 -10.91 21.21 -10.30
CA TYR A 198 -11.78 21.18 -11.47
C TYR A 198 -11.47 22.39 -12.35
N ALA A 199 -10.51 22.24 -13.25
CA ALA A 199 -10.04 23.31 -14.12
C ALA A 199 -9.94 22.83 -15.57
N ALA A 200 -10.07 23.75 -16.52
CA ALA A 200 -9.94 23.43 -17.94
C ALA A 200 -8.48 23.10 -18.28
N VAL A 201 -8.29 22.09 -19.14
CA VAL A 201 -6.96 21.68 -19.62
C VAL A 201 -6.22 22.87 -20.26
N GLY A 202 -4.96 23.08 -19.88
CA GLY A 202 -4.12 24.19 -20.34
C GLY A 202 -4.46 25.55 -19.71
N SER A 203 -5.32 25.59 -18.69
CA SER A 203 -5.49 26.78 -17.85
C SER A 203 -4.37 26.88 -16.81
N THR A 204 -4.07 28.09 -16.35
CA THR A 204 -3.06 28.32 -15.30
C THR A 204 -3.31 27.49 -14.04
N GLU A 205 -4.58 27.29 -13.66
CA GLU A 205 -4.95 26.52 -12.48
C GLU A 205 -4.69 25.01 -12.68
N ALA A 206 -5.07 24.47 -13.84
CA ALA A 206 -4.80 23.07 -14.18
C ALA A 206 -3.29 22.82 -14.25
N ASP A 207 -2.54 23.67 -14.96
CA ASP A 207 -1.09 23.51 -15.14
C ASP A 207 -0.34 23.60 -13.81
N ALA A 208 -0.75 24.51 -12.90
CA ALA A 208 -0.15 24.62 -11.58
C ALA A 208 -0.39 23.35 -10.74
N TYR A 209 -1.61 22.83 -10.72
CA TYR A 209 -1.91 21.64 -9.92
C TYR A 209 -1.29 20.36 -10.50
N LEU A 210 -1.21 20.23 -11.83
CA LEU A 210 -0.46 19.13 -12.47
C LEU A 210 1.04 19.20 -12.11
N ALA A 211 1.62 20.40 -12.01
CA ALA A 211 3.00 20.56 -11.55
C ALA A 211 3.16 20.16 -10.07
N ASP A 212 2.19 20.49 -9.21
CA ASP A 212 2.20 20.06 -7.80
C ASP A 212 2.11 18.53 -7.67
N LEU A 213 1.24 17.88 -8.44
CA LEU A 213 1.12 16.42 -8.48
C LEU A 213 2.41 15.76 -9.01
N GLN A 214 3.07 16.34 -10.00
CA GLN A 214 4.36 15.86 -10.47
C GLN A 214 5.45 16.01 -9.38
N ALA A 215 5.48 17.12 -8.66
CA ALA A 215 6.40 17.29 -7.53
C ALA A 215 6.13 16.27 -6.41
N ALA A 216 4.87 15.90 -6.19
CA ALA A 216 4.51 14.83 -5.25
C ALA A 216 5.04 13.46 -5.70
N LYS A 217 4.95 13.14 -7.00
CA LYS A 217 5.57 11.94 -7.57
C LYS A 217 7.08 11.94 -7.37
N ASP A 218 7.75 13.08 -7.56
CA ASP A 218 9.20 13.19 -7.39
C ASP A 218 9.64 12.93 -5.95
N ILE A 219 8.87 13.40 -4.96
CA ILE A 219 9.10 13.10 -3.53
C ILE A 219 9.00 11.59 -3.27
N LEU A 220 7.94 10.93 -3.76
CA LEU A 220 7.75 9.50 -3.58
C LEU A 220 8.85 8.71 -4.27
N LYS A 221 9.19 9.06 -5.52
CA LYS A 221 10.27 8.42 -6.27
C LYS A 221 11.59 8.50 -5.52
N ALA A 222 11.95 9.68 -5.02
CA ALA A 222 13.19 9.90 -4.29
C ALA A 222 13.24 9.12 -2.97
N ALA A 223 12.13 9.10 -2.21
CA ALA A 223 12.06 8.43 -0.92
C ALA A 223 12.20 6.90 -1.05
N TYR A 224 11.49 6.29 -2.01
CA TYR A 224 11.38 4.84 -2.11
C TYR A 224 12.29 4.20 -3.16
N GLY A 225 12.97 5.02 -3.97
CA GLY A 225 13.85 4.54 -5.05
C GLY A 225 13.09 3.86 -6.19
N PHE A 226 11.85 4.27 -6.45
CA PHE A 226 11.04 3.70 -7.52
C PHE A 226 11.62 4.04 -8.91
N SER A 227 11.49 3.10 -9.85
CA SER A 227 11.96 3.28 -11.22
C SER A 227 11.06 4.24 -12.00
N ASP A 228 11.61 4.90 -13.01
CA ASP A 228 10.81 5.76 -13.91
C ASP A 228 9.67 4.99 -14.57
N THR A 229 9.91 3.74 -14.97
CA THR A 229 8.90 2.84 -15.54
C THR A 229 7.74 2.65 -14.56
N ASN A 230 8.01 2.26 -13.31
CA ASN A 230 6.96 2.02 -12.34
C ASN A 230 6.23 3.32 -11.95
N MET A 231 6.93 4.45 -11.91
CA MET A 231 6.30 5.75 -11.66
C MET A 231 5.31 6.17 -12.77
N ALA A 232 5.46 5.63 -13.98
CA ALA A 232 4.59 5.89 -15.12
C ALA A 232 3.49 4.83 -15.25
N ASP A 233 3.79 3.56 -14.98
CA ASP A 233 2.89 2.43 -15.22
C ASP A 233 1.86 2.23 -14.09
N TRP A 234 2.19 2.68 -12.88
CA TRP A 234 1.31 2.49 -11.73
C TRP A 234 0.05 3.33 -11.79
#